data_AF-A0A5K7ZAU0-F1
#
_entry.id   AF-A0A5K7ZAU0-F1
#
_cell.length_a   1.000
_cell.length_b   1.000
_cell.length_c   1.000
_cell.angle_alpha   90.00
_cell.angle_beta   90.00
_cell.angle_gamma   90.00
#
_symmetry.space_group_name_H-M   'P 1'
#
loop_
_entity.id
_entity.type
_entity.pdbx_description
1 polymer ?
#
loop_
_entity_poly.entity_id
_entity_poly.type
_entity_poly.pdbx_seq_one_letter_code
_entity_poly.pdbx_strand_id
1 'polypeptide(L)'
;MHLLPYSLLGLIIGIVTGLLAFRADNLWLKVTGVAGGNAGFHYIFFYVVDKIKLPQEKLHEAISAFYLSLIISGFLSFFLCVYLLKKTQQNSPIKLKTVDILLARKDHIDKHYEFAQKSALKDENFTDMQEVQEQLQQNILREKQLDDRESRLNEQIASGALYVPLPENANITVSNRLIKSIPDFSDRIWNYSKYINQVSQQHADDIENKEHENELQKGEYTPFDIIRGYFLDVCIGTANLLFDSRDVRVHFRYLHNNKYIKLVSSMGGIEYQKELSPMNTDQGMIYKAGVLKRSLIKSLNLRSHQKAEHDTKWKNYITLVFDDYYDKGKPFLSMGISIKTDERHRHLLYFINYIAIEQMLQRAFNTFGEKINIRNELLGF
;
A
#
# COMPACT_ATOMS: atom_id res chain seq x y z
N MET A 1 -30.79 -3.44 -55.54
CA MET A 1 -29.59 -3.80 -54.75
C MET A 1 -28.69 -2.62 -54.37
N HIS A 2 -28.75 -1.47 -55.06
CA HIS A 2 -27.84 -0.33 -54.82
C HIS A 2 -28.14 0.54 -53.59
N LEU A 3 -29.32 0.43 -52.96
CA LEU A 3 -29.71 1.26 -51.81
C LEU A 3 -29.42 0.61 -50.44
N LEU A 4 -29.24 -0.71 -50.42
CA LEU A 4 -29.05 -1.51 -49.20
C LEU A 4 -27.86 -1.05 -48.33
N PRO A 5 -26.68 -0.71 -48.89
CA PRO A 5 -25.54 -0.27 -48.09
C PRO A 5 -25.81 1.04 -47.32
N TYR A 6 -26.57 1.95 -47.93
CA TYR A 6 -26.90 3.25 -47.34
C TYR A 6 -27.96 3.11 -46.25
N SER A 7 -28.98 2.27 -46.46
CA SER A 7 -29.94 1.92 -45.43
C SER A 7 -29.27 1.27 -44.22
N LEU A 8 -28.31 0.36 -44.45
CA LEU A 8 -27.58 -0.34 -43.38
C LEU A 8 -26.67 0.60 -42.59
N LEU A 9 -25.99 1.53 -43.28
CA LEU A 9 -25.17 2.56 -42.64
C LEU A 9 -26.02 3.47 -41.74
N GLY A 10 -27.17 3.95 -42.25
CA GLY A 10 -28.09 4.75 -41.46
C GLY A 10 -28.63 3.97 -40.25
N LEU A 11 -28.94 2.69 -40.43
CA LEU A 11 -29.40 1.81 -39.34
C LEU A 11 -28.38 1.72 -38.20
N ILE A 12 -27.11 1.44 -38.51
CA ILE A 12 -26.03 1.31 -37.53
C ILE A 12 -25.83 2.62 -36.77
N ILE A 13 -25.74 3.74 -37.49
CA ILE A 13 -25.52 5.06 -36.91
C ILE A 13 -26.70 5.47 -36.01
N GLY A 14 -27.93 5.18 -36.44
CA GLY A 14 -29.13 5.47 -35.65
C GLY A 14 -29.17 4.65 -34.35
N ILE A 15 -28.83 3.35 -34.37
CA ILE A 15 -28.75 2.53 -33.15
C ILE A 15 -27.73 3.11 -32.15
N VAL A 16 -26.52 3.45 -32.63
CA VAL A 16 -25.48 4.05 -31.78
C VAL A 16 -25.96 5.37 -31.19
N THR A 17 -26.62 6.21 -32.00
CA THR A 17 -27.15 7.50 -31.56
C THR A 17 -28.26 7.33 -30.50
N GLY A 18 -29.18 6.39 -30.69
CA GLY A 18 -30.25 6.09 -29.73
C GLY A 18 -29.71 5.56 -28.39
N LEU A 19 -28.68 4.71 -28.42
CA LEU A 19 -28.00 4.22 -27.22
C LEU A 19 -27.25 5.34 -26.47
N LEU A 20 -26.57 6.22 -27.19
CA LEU A 20 -25.88 7.38 -26.60
C LEU A 20 -26.87 8.38 -25.98
N ALA A 21 -28.01 8.61 -26.64
CA ALA A 21 -29.09 9.43 -26.08
C ALA A 21 -29.66 8.81 -24.78
N PHE A 22 -29.83 7.49 -24.74
CA PHE A 22 -30.31 6.79 -23.54
C PHE A 22 -29.31 6.84 -22.38
N ARG A 23 -28.01 6.79 -22.65
CA ARG A 23 -26.95 6.86 -21.62
C ARG A 23 -26.84 8.24 -20.94
N ALA A 24 -27.59 9.25 -21.40
CA ALA A 24 -27.59 10.61 -20.85
C ALA A 24 -26.18 11.24 -20.79
N ASP A 25 -25.28 10.81 -21.66
CA ASP A 25 -23.92 11.35 -21.73
C ASP A 25 -23.94 12.68 -22.51
N ASN A 26 -23.29 13.74 -21.98
CA ASN A 26 -23.13 15.01 -22.70
C ASN A 26 -22.42 14.82 -24.06
N LEU A 27 -21.78 13.67 -24.28
CA LEU A 27 -21.31 13.24 -25.58
C LEU A 27 -22.42 13.14 -26.64
N TRP A 28 -23.66 12.75 -26.32
CA TRP A 28 -24.71 12.71 -27.35
C TRP A 28 -25.04 14.12 -27.83
N LEU A 29 -25.15 15.11 -26.93
CA LEU A 29 -25.33 16.52 -27.28
C LEU A 29 -24.15 17.08 -28.05
N LYS A 30 -22.92 16.59 -27.80
CA LYS A 30 -21.75 16.94 -28.61
C LYS A 30 -21.74 16.20 -29.94
N VAL A 31 -22.18 14.95 -30.02
CA VAL A 31 -22.27 14.22 -31.29
C VAL A 31 -23.37 14.83 -32.15
N THR A 32 -24.54 15.16 -31.59
CA THR A 32 -25.63 15.83 -32.29
C THR A 32 -25.46 17.34 -32.39
N GLY A 33 -24.55 17.96 -31.64
CA GLY A 33 -24.29 19.42 -31.62
C GLY A 33 -23.00 19.83 -32.37
N VAL A 34 -21.96 18.99 -32.36
CA VAL A 34 -20.81 19.05 -33.28
C VAL A 34 -21.20 18.45 -34.64
N ALA A 35 -22.08 17.44 -34.69
CA ALA A 35 -22.89 17.15 -35.88
C ALA A 35 -24.22 17.94 -35.88
N GLY A 36 -24.26 19.09 -35.19
CA GLY A 36 -25.41 20.00 -35.07
C GLY A 36 -25.73 20.81 -36.31
N GLY A 37 -25.52 20.22 -37.47
CA GLY A 37 -25.97 20.83 -38.71
C GLY A 37 -25.62 19.96 -39.89
N ASN A 38 -26.24 18.79 -40.03
CA ASN A 38 -26.15 17.89 -41.20
C ASN A 38 -24.74 17.38 -41.59
N ALA A 39 -23.65 18.06 -41.23
CA ALA A 39 -22.34 17.96 -41.85
C ALA A 39 -21.59 16.68 -41.48
N GLY A 40 -21.68 16.22 -40.22
CA GLY A 40 -21.02 14.97 -39.78
C GLY A 40 -21.63 13.73 -40.43
N PHE A 41 -22.98 13.64 -40.42
CA PHE A 41 -23.69 12.54 -41.08
C PHE A 41 -23.60 12.64 -42.61
N HIS A 42 -23.62 13.86 -43.18
CA HIS A 42 -23.36 14.08 -44.60
C HIS A 42 -21.94 13.63 -44.98
N TYR A 43 -20.92 13.95 -44.19
CA TYR A 43 -19.53 13.57 -44.47
C TYR A 43 -19.34 12.05 -44.53
N ILE A 44 -19.87 11.33 -43.55
CA ILE A 44 -19.81 9.86 -43.51
C ILE A 44 -20.58 9.26 -44.70
N PHE A 45 -21.74 9.82 -45.05
CA PHE A 45 -22.51 9.40 -46.21
C PHE A 45 -21.73 9.62 -47.53
N PHE A 46 -21.17 10.81 -47.75
CA PHE A 46 -20.43 11.14 -48.97
C PHE A 46 -19.12 10.35 -49.09
N TYR A 47 -18.45 10.04 -47.98
CA TYR A 47 -17.29 9.14 -47.98
C TYR A 47 -17.64 7.75 -48.53
N VAL A 48 -18.80 7.21 -48.14
CA VAL A 48 -19.26 5.90 -48.61
C VAL A 48 -19.75 5.96 -50.06
N VAL A 49 -20.41 7.06 -50.46
CA VAL A 49 -20.80 7.30 -51.87
C VAL A 49 -19.59 7.37 -52.80
N ASP A 50 -18.51 8.04 -52.39
CA ASP A 50 -17.26 8.16 -53.17
C ASP A 50 -16.60 6.80 -53.40
N LYS A 51 -16.56 5.93 -52.37
CA LYS A 51 -16.00 4.58 -52.47
C LYS A 51 -16.81 3.63 -53.32
N ILE A 52 -18.15 3.76 -53.32
CA ILE A 52 -19.06 2.88 -54.05
C ILE A 52 -19.32 3.40 -55.49
N LYS A 53 -18.88 4.63 -55.81
CA LYS A 53 -19.04 5.29 -57.13
C LYS A 53 -20.50 5.28 -57.61
N LEU A 54 -21.40 5.79 -56.78
CA LEU A 54 -22.82 5.79 -57.09
C LEU A 54 -23.15 6.76 -58.26
N PRO A 55 -23.99 6.37 -59.23
CA PRO A 55 -24.46 7.27 -60.28
C PRO A 55 -25.24 8.45 -59.69
N GLN A 56 -25.02 9.66 -60.23
CA GLN A 56 -25.66 10.91 -59.79
C GLN A 56 -27.19 10.82 -59.76
N GLU A 57 -27.79 10.09 -60.70
CA GLU A 57 -29.23 9.89 -60.81
C GLU A 57 -29.86 9.20 -59.59
N LYS A 58 -29.09 8.40 -58.84
CA LYS A 58 -29.57 7.65 -57.65
C LYS A 58 -29.15 8.28 -56.33
N LEU A 59 -28.49 9.43 -56.36
CA LEU A 59 -27.95 10.07 -55.16
C LEU A 59 -29.07 10.50 -54.19
N HIS A 60 -30.15 11.09 -54.71
CA HIS A 60 -31.29 11.53 -53.88
C HIS A 60 -32.03 10.36 -53.22
N GLU A 61 -32.17 9.23 -53.92
CA GLU A 61 -32.76 8.00 -53.36
C GLU A 61 -31.87 7.40 -52.26
N ALA A 62 -30.54 7.45 -52.43
CA ALA A 62 -29.60 6.96 -51.41
C ALA A 62 -29.56 7.85 -50.16
N ILE A 63 -29.61 9.18 -50.33
CA ILE A 63 -29.68 10.13 -49.22
C ILE A 63 -30.96 9.93 -48.40
N SER A 64 -32.11 9.85 -49.07
CA SER A 64 -33.39 9.65 -48.40
C SER A 64 -33.45 8.30 -47.68
N ALA A 65 -32.94 7.23 -48.29
CA ALA A 65 -32.87 5.91 -47.67
C ALA A 65 -31.98 5.89 -46.41
N PHE A 66 -30.86 6.62 -46.42
CA PHE A 66 -29.94 6.76 -45.28
C PHE A 66 -30.58 7.52 -44.11
N TYR A 67 -31.18 8.69 -44.38
CA TYR A 67 -31.82 9.48 -43.32
C TYR A 67 -33.04 8.79 -42.74
N LEU A 68 -33.85 8.15 -43.57
CA LEU A 68 -35.02 7.42 -43.12
C LEU A 68 -34.63 6.25 -42.21
N SER A 69 -33.60 5.46 -42.58
CA SER A 69 -33.16 4.35 -41.73
C SER A 69 -32.48 4.81 -40.44
N LEU A 70 -31.76 5.93 -40.46
CA LEU A 70 -31.15 6.54 -39.29
C LEU A 70 -32.18 7.02 -38.26
N ILE A 71 -33.22 7.74 -38.72
CA ILE A 71 -34.28 8.23 -37.85
C ILE A 71 -35.05 7.05 -37.25
N ILE A 72 -35.47 6.10 -38.08
CA ILE A 72 -36.26 4.94 -37.63
C ILE A 72 -35.47 4.09 -36.63
N SER A 73 -34.20 3.76 -36.91
CA SER A 73 -33.42 2.90 -36.02
C SER A 73 -33.02 3.63 -34.72
N GLY A 74 -32.78 4.94 -34.77
CA GLY A 74 -32.54 5.76 -33.58
C GLY A 74 -33.75 5.82 -32.65
N PHE A 75 -34.95 6.06 -33.20
CA PHE A 75 -36.18 6.04 -32.40
C PHE A 75 -36.47 4.65 -31.84
N LEU A 76 -36.38 3.58 -32.65
CA LEU A 76 -36.65 2.21 -32.20
C LEU A 76 -35.68 1.77 -31.10
N SER A 77 -34.38 2.04 -31.24
CA SER A 77 -33.39 1.68 -30.23
C SER A 77 -33.62 2.44 -28.91
N PHE A 78 -33.92 3.74 -28.97
CA PHE A 78 -34.25 4.52 -27.78
C PHE A 78 -35.50 3.99 -27.05
N PHE A 79 -36.59 3.74 -27.79
CA PHE A 79 -37.83 3.21 -27.21
C PHE A 79 -37.66 1.79 -26.68
N LEU A 80 -36.84 0.95 -27.34
CA LEU A 80 -36.51 -0.38 -26.85
C LEU A 80 -35.78 -0.31 -25.51
N CYS A 81 -34.80 0.60 -25.35
CA CYS A 81 -34.12 0.81 -24.08
C CYS A 81 -35.07 1.31 -22.98
N VAL A 82 -35.97 2.24 -23.29
CA VAL A 82 -37.01 2.71 -22.35
C VAL A 82 -37.96 1.58 -21.97
N TYR A 83 -38.36 0.72 -22.92
CA TYR A 83 -39.21 -0.43 -22.66
C TYR A 83 -38.51 -1.46 -21.77
N LEU A 84 -37.27 -1.82 -22.07
CA LEU A 84 -36.45 -2.72 -21.26
C LEU A 84 -36.27 -2.18 -19.83
N LEU A 85 -36.04 -0.88 -19.68
CA LEU A 85 -35.93 -0.23 -18.38
C LEU A 85 -37.25 -0.24 -17.60
N LYS A 86 -38.39 0.01 -18.26
CA LYS A 86 -39.71 -0.09 -17.61
C LYS A 86 -40.03 -1.53 -17.17
N LYS A 87 -39.61 -2.53 -17.96
CA LYS A 87 -39.79 -3.95 -17.62
C LYS A 87 -38.94 -4.36 -16.42
N THR A 88 -37.70 -3.87 -16.29
CA THR A 88 -36.86 -4.10 -15.11
C THR A 88 -37.31 -3.29 -13.89
N GLN A 89 -38.04 -2.19 -14.08
CA GLN A 89 -38.57 -1.33 -13.00
C GLN A 89 -39.87 -1.81 -12.35
N GLN A 90 -40.52 -2.89 -12.82
CA GLN A 90 -41.79 -3.37 -12.22
C GLN A 90 -41.69 -3.66 -10.70
N ASN A 91 -40.49 -3.93 -10.18
CA ASN A 91 -40.23 -4.23 -8.77
C ASN A 91 -39.50 -3.09 -8.02
N SER A 92 -39.33 -1.90 -8.59
CA SER A 92 -38.59 -0.79 -7.98
C SER A 92 -39.49 0.38 -7.54
N PRO A 93 -39.30 0.96 -6.34
CA PRO A 93 -40.12 2.06 -5.82
C PRO A 93 -39.86 3.43 -6.48
N ILE A 94 -38.79 3.57 -7.27
CA ILE A 94 -38.42 4.81 -7.98
C ILE A 94 -38.80 4.68 -9.46
N LYS A 95 -39.84 5.40 -9.90
CA LYS A 95 -40.29 5.43 -11.29
C LYS A 95 -39.54 6.53 -12.05
N LEU A 96 -38.59 6.15 -12.92
CA LEU A 96 -37.96 7.10 -13.84
C LEU A 96 -38.98 7.49 -14.92
N LYS A 97 -39.21 8.80 -15.11
CA LYS A 97 -40.03 9.27 -16.23
C LYS A 97 -39.17 9.35 -17.49
N THR A 98 -39.76 9.00 -18.63
CA THR A 98 -39.09 9.04 -19.95
C THR A 98 -38.52 10.43 -20.28
N VAL A 99 -39.14 11.50 -19.76
CA VAL A 99 -38.68 12.89 -19.90
C VAL A 99 -37.38 13.16 -19.13
N ASP A 100 -37.15 12.51 -17.99
CA ASP A 100 -35.95 12.72 -17.17
C ASP A 100 -34.70 12.12 -17.84
N ILE A 101 -34.88 11.03 -18.58
CA ILE A 101 -33.85 10.38 -19.41
C ILE A 101 -33.53 11.26 -20.64
N LEU A 102 -34.56 11.76 -21.33
CA LEU A 102 -34.42 12.63 -22.50
C LEU A 102 -33.74 13.98 -22.18
N LEU A 103 -33.99 14.53 -20.99
CA LEU A 103 -33.40 15.79 -20.53
C LEU A 103 -32.06 15.62 -19.80
N ALA A 104 -31.50 14.40 -19.74
CA ALA A 104 -30.23 14.08 -19.10
C ALA A 104 -30.08 14.67 -17.67
N ARG A 105 -31.14 14.59 -16.84
CA ARG A 105 -31.10 15.07 -15.45
C ARG A 105 -30.30 14.10 -14.57
N LYS A 106 -28.97 14.29 -14.51
CA LYS A 106 -28.00 13.46 -13.78
C LYS A 106 -28.46 13.07 -12.37
N ASP A 107 -29.02 14.03 -11.63
CA ASP A 107 -29.40 13.87 -10.22
C ASP A 107 -30.42 12.76 -9.95
N HIS A 108 -31.32 12.48 -10.91
CA HIS A 108 -32.33 11.42 -10.78
C HIS A 108 -31.83 10.07 -11.27
N ILE A 109 -30.92 10.07 -12.25
CA ILE A 109 -30.32 8.87 -12.82
C ILE A 109 -29.32 8.28 -11.81
N ASP A 110 -28.48 9.12 -11.21
CA ASP A 110 -27.49 8.72 -10.20
C ASP A 110 -28.17 8.16 -8.95
N LYS A 111 -29.27 8.78 -8.48
CA LYS A 111 -30.07 8.26 -7.37
C LYS A 111 -30.71 6.89 -7.67
N HIS A 112 -31.08 6.61 -8.92
CA HIS A 112 -31.63 5.31 -9.29
C HIS A 112 -30.54 4.23 -9.34
N TYR A 113 -29.36 4.53 -9.88
CA TYR A 113 -28.22 3.61 -9.88
C TYR A 113 -27.70 3.34 -8.46
N GLU A 114 -27.60 4.37 -7.61
CA GLU A 114 -27.26 4.19 -6.20
C GLU A 114 -28.28 3.34 -5.46
N PHE A 115 -29.58 3.54 -5.74
CA PHE A 115 -30.63 2.73 -5.14
C PHE A 115 -30.58 1.28 -5.63
N ALA A 116 -30.38 1.03 -6.93
CA ALA A 116 -30.24 -0.31 -7.50
C ALA A 116 -29.02 -1.04 -6.91
N GLN A 117 -27.89 -0.34 -6.75
CA GLN A 117 -26.69 -0.87 -6.11
C GLN A 117 -26.93 -1.20 -4.63
N LYS A 118 -27.60 -0.30 -3.89
CA LYS A 118 -27.97 -0.52 -2.47
C LYS A 118 -29.05 -1.59 -2.27
N SER A 119 -29.87 -1.84 -3.28
CA SER A 119 -30.93 -2.87 -3.25
C SER A 119 -30.33 -4.25 -3.55
N ALA A 120 -29.40 -4.34 -4.51
CA ALA A 120 -28.63 -5.55 -4.76
C ALA A 120 -27.76 -5.96 -3.55
N LEU A 121 -27.30 -4.99 -2.76
CA LEU A 121 -26.55 -5.20 -1.51
C LEU A 121 -27.39 -5.67 -0.32
N LYS A 122 -28.73 -5.69 -0.42
CA LYS A 122 -29.63 -6.02 0.70
C LYS A 122 -30.18 -7.45 0.67
N ASP A 123 -30.07 -8.17 -0.44
CA ASP A 123 -30.68 -9.49 -0.63
C ASP A 123 -29.70 -10.67 -0.53
N GLU A 124 -28.41 -10.45 -0.25
CA GLU A 124 -27.45 -11.54 -0.05
C GLU A 124 -26.68 -11.39 1.26
N ASN A 125 -26.42 -12.54 1.89
CA ASN A 125 -26.06 -12.71 3.29
C ASN A 125 -24.88 -11.86 3.75
N PHE A 126 -25.00 -11.31 4.95
CA PHE A 126 -24.05 -10.40 5.61
C PHE A 126 -22.64 -10.99 5.84
N THR A 127 -22.45 -12.29 5.61
CA THR A 127 -21.18 -13.02 5.78
C THR A 127 -20.26 -12.88 4.57
N ASP A 128 -20.82 -12.85 3.34
CA ASP A 128 -20.02 -12.72 2.11
C ASP A 128 -19.50 -11.28 1.92
N MET A 129 -20.17 -10.29 2.50
CA MET A 129 -19.81 -8.88 2.37
C MET A 129 -18.53 -8.51 3.14
N GLN A 130 -18.22 -9.18 4.25
CA GLN A 130 -16.93 -9.02 4.94
C GLN A 130 -15.80 -9.64 4.11
N GLU A 131 -16.02 -10.82 3.55
CA GLU A 131 -15.03 -11.52 2.72
C GLU A 131 -14.78 -10.76 1.40
N VAL A 132 -15.82 -10.21 0.78
CA VAL A 132 -15.72 -9.34 -0.40
C VAL A 132 -15.07 -7.99 -0.06
N GLN A 133 -15.32 -7.40 1.11
CA GLN A 133 -14.62 -6.19 1.55
C GLN A 133 -13.13 -6.44 1.79
N GLU A 134 -12.78 -7.57 2.41
CA GLU A 134 -11.39 -7.99 2.61
C GLU A 134 -10.71 -8.27 1.26
N GLN A 135 -11.37 -8.97 0.34
CA GLN A 135 -10.86 -9.19 -1.02
C GLN A 135 -10.70 -7.89 -1.79
N LEU A 136 -11.63 -6.94 -1.66
CA LEU A 136 -11.54 -5.64 -2.31
C LEU A 136 -10.39 -4.81 -1.72
N GLN A 137 -10.19 -4.84 -0.41
CA GLN A 137 -9.04 -4.20 0.24
C GLN A 137 -7.71 -4.84 -0.19
N GLN A 138 -7.66 -6.18 -0.28
CA GLN A 138 -6.51 -6.90 -0.81
C GLN A 138 -6.23 -6.56 -2.27
N ASN A 139 -7.27 -6.43 -3.10
CA ASN A 139 -7.14 -6.05 -4.51
C ASN A 139 -6.67 -4.59 -4.66
N ILE A 140 -7.19 -3.65 -3.87
CA ILE A 140 -6.71 -2.26 -3.85
C ILE A 140 -5.25 -2.20 -3.40
N LEU A 141 -4.86 -2.99 -2.38
CA LEU A 141 -3.47 -3.09 -1.95
C LEU A 141 -2.59 -3.67 -3.06
N ARG A 142 -3.08 -4.67 -3.79
CA ARG A 142 -2.39 -5.32 -4.91
C ARG A 142 -2.22 -4.38 -6.10
N GLU A 143 -3.25 -3.60 -6.46
CA GLU A 143 -3.15 -2.56 -7.49
C GLU A 143 -2.11 -1.50 -7.11
N LYS A 144 -2.14 -1.01 -5.86
CA LYS A 144 -1.10 -0.09 -5.39
C LYS A 144 0.30 -0.69 -5.47
N GLN A 145 0.47 -1.98 -5.16
CA GLN A 145 1.76 -2.66 -5.30
C GLN A 145 2.19 -2.80 -6.77
N LEU A 146 1.25 -2.98 -7.70
CA LEU A 146 1.52 -3.07 -9.12
C LEU A 146 1.91 -1.71 -9.69
N ASP A 147 1.19 -0.65 -9.35
CA ASP A 147 1.50 0.74 -9.75
C ASP A 147 2.88 1.17 -9.22
N ASP A 148 3.17 0.87 -7.94
CA ASP A 148 4.49 1.12 -7.36
C ASP A 148 5.59 0.36 -8.10
N ARG A 149 5.31 -0.90 -8.49
CA ARG A 149 6.27 -1.74 -9.22
C ARG A 149 6.50 -1.23 -10.64
N GLU A 150 5.45 -0.78 -11.33
CA GLU A 150 5.52 -0.25 -12.68
C GLU A 150 6.25 1.10 -12.71
N SER A 151 5.98 1.98 -11.75
CA SER A 151 6.72 3.24 -11.56
C SER A 151 8.22 2.97 -11.34
N ARG A 152 8.56 1.98 -10.51
CA ARG A 152 9.96 1.59 -10.24
C ARG A 152 10.66 0.98 -11.46
N LEU A 153 9.95 0.18 -12.24
CA LEU A 153 10.48 -0.38 -13.50
C LEU A 153 10.74 0.73 -14.52
N ASN A 154 9.85 1.70 -14.63
CA ASN A 154 10.02 2.86 -15.49
C ASN A 154 11.22 3.73 -15.07
N GLU A 155 11.45 3.92 -13.77
CA GLU A 155 12.65 4.58 -13.26
C GLU A 155 13.94 3.79 -13.56
N GLN A 156 13.91 2.46 -13.43
CA GLN A 156 15.03 1.58 -13.77
C GLN A 156 15.38 1.64 -15.26
N ILE A 157 14.36 1.61 -16.12
CA ILE A 157 14.52 1.70 -17.58
C ILE A 157 15.04 3.08 -17.99
N ALA A 158 14.53 4.16 -17.37
CA ALA A 158 14.94 5.53 -17.67
C ALA A 158 16.38 5.85 -17.25
N SER A 159 16.86 5.25 -16.16
CA SER A 159 18.21 5.52 -15.61
C SER A 159 19.27 4.51 -16.04
N GLY A 160 18.88 3.33 -16.54
CA GLY A 160 19.80 2.23 -16.87
C GLY A 160 20.47 1.59 -15.66
N ALA A 161 20.04 1.91 -14.43
CA ALA A 161 20.61 1.40 -13.19
C ALA A 161 19.61 0.53 -12.43
N LEU A 162 20.10 -0.57 -11.84
CA LEU A 162 19.28 -1.43 -10.97
C LEU A 162 19.14 -0.77 -9.59
N TYR A 163 17.94 -0.77 -9.01
CA TYR A 163 17.69 -0.24 -7.66
C TYR A 163 17.10 -1.30 -6.73
N VAL A 164 17.48 -1.22 -5.45
CA VAL A 164 16.81 -1.93 -4.36
C VAL A 164 15.82 -0.96 -3.70
N PRO A 165 14.52 -1.32 -3.64
CA PRO A 165 13.54 -0.50 -2.96
C PRO A 165 13.65 -0.66 -1.44
N LEU A 166 13.60 0.46 -0.73
CA LEU A 166 13.54 0.54 0.72
C LEU A 166 12.24 1.27 1.14
N PRO A 167 11.86 1.20 2.43
CA PRO A 167 10.67 1.90 2.94
C PRO A 167 10.72 3.41 2.68
N GLU A 168 9.54 4.03 2.64
CA GLU A 168 9.34 5.47 2.40
C GLU A 168 9.83 5.95 1.02
N ASN A 169 9.58 5.15 -0.02
CA ASN A 169 9.94 5.46 -1.42
C ASN A 169 11.43 5.76 -1.62
N ALA A 170 12.30 5.21 -0.77
CA ALA A 170 13.73 5.34 -0.90
C ALA A 170 14.27 4.24 -1.83
N ASN A 171 14.92 4.62 -2.92
CA ASN A 171 15.57 3.70 -3.84
C ASN A 171 17.08 3.82 -3.70
N ILE A 172 17.79 2.70 -3.46
CA ILE A 172 19.26 2.67 -3.46
C ILE A 172 19.75 2.05 -4.76
N THR A 173 20.74 2.65 -5.39
CA THR A 173 21.36 2.06 -6.58
C THR A 173 22.18 0.84 -6.18
N VAL A 174 22.02 -0.24 -6.94
CA VAL A 174 22.81 -1.46 -6.75
C VAL A 174 24.20 -1.23 -7.29
N SER A 175 25.13 -0.93 -6.38
CA SER A 175 26.55 -0.80 -6.71
C SER A 175 27.24 -2.16 -6.73
N ASN A 176 28.32 -2.27 -7.51
CA ASN A 176 29.20 -3.45 -7.48
C ASN A 176 29.71 -3.78 -6.07
N ARG A 177 29.91 -2.75 -5.22
CA ARG A 177 30.32 -2.93 -3.83
C ARG A 177 29.21 -3.60 -3.01
N LEU A 178 27.96 -3.21 -3.19
CA LEU A 178 26.82 -3.85 -2.52
C LEU A 178 26.72 -5.33 -2.92
N ILE A 179 26.75 -5.64 -4.22
CA ILE A 179 26.65 -7.03 -4.73
C ILE A 179 27.76 -7.91 -4.13
N LYS A 180 29.00 -7.43 -4.16
CA LYS A 180 30.15 -8.17 -3.60
C LYS A 180 30.06 -8.39 -2.09
N SER A 181 29.32 -7.55 -1.36
CA SER A 181 29.13 -7.68 0.09
C SER A 181 27.96 -8.56 0.50
N ILE A 182 27.04 -8.92 -0.42
CA ILE A 182 25.85 -9.73 -0.09
C ILE A 182 26.20 -11.08 0.56
N PRO A 183 27.20 -11.86 0.08
CA PRO A 183 27.55 -13.12 0.73
C PRO A 183 27.97 -12.95 2.18
N ASP A 184 28.89 -12.00 2.45
CA ASP A 184 29.33 -11.69 3.82
C ASP A 184 28.17 -11.20 4.71
N PHE A 185 27.27 -10.37 4.17
CA PHE A 185 26.08 -9.93 4.92
C PHE A 185 25.12 -11.09 5.20
N SER A 186 24.96 -12.01 4.27
CA SER A 186 24.12 -13.20 4.44
C SER A 186 24.68 -14.11 5.53
N ASP A 187 25.99 -14.35 5.53
CA ASP A 187 26.66 -15.16 6.55
C ASP A 187 26.55 -14.53 7.95
N ARG A 188 26.74 -13.21 8.05
CA ARG A 188 26.53 -12.46 9.30
C ARG A 188 25.11 -12.59 9.81
N ILE A 189 24.11 -12.42 8.94
CA ILE A 189 22.69 -12.56 9.29
C ILE A 189 22.36 -13.98 9.74
N TRP A 190 22.89 -14.99 9.06
CA TRP A 190 22.69 -16.39 9.42
C TRP A 190 23.28 -16.74 10.79
N ASN A 191 24.50 -16.30 11.07
CA ASN A 191 25.13 -16.53 12.37
C ASN A 191 24.41 -15.75 13.48
N TYR A 192 24.02 -14.52 13.19
CA TYR A 192 23.27 -13.68 14.13
C TYR A 192 21.88 -14.24 14.42
N SER A 193 21.17 -14.79 13.43
CA SER A 193 19.85 -15.39 13.64
C SER A 193 19.92 -16.63 14.53
N LYS A 194 20.92 -17.50 14.32
CA LYS A 194 21.17 -18.64 15.21
C LYS A 194 21.43 -18.20 16.65
N TYR A 195 22.31 -17.21 16.82
CA TYR A 195 22.63 -16.68 18.14
C TYR A 195 21.39 -16.12 18.84
N ILE A 196 20.61 -15.27 18.17
CA ILE A 196 19.42 -14.66 18.77
C ILE A 196 18.37 -15.70 19.14
N ASN A 197 18.15 -16.71 18.31
CA ASN A 197 17.22 -17.79 18.63
C ASN A 197 17.70 -18.58 19.84
N GLN A 198 18.99 -18.90 19.90
CA GLN A 198 19.58 -19.60 21.04
C GLN A 198 19.47 -18.78 22.33
N VAL A 199 19.84 -17.50 22.30
CA VAL A 199 19.74 -16.60 23.47
C VAL A 199 18.29 -16.46 23.94
N SER A 200 17.35 -16.34 23.01
CA SER A 200 15.92 -16.23 23.37
C SER A 200 15.39 -17.49 24.02
N GLN A 201 15.78 -18.66 23.53
CA GLN A 201 15.43 -19.92 24.16
C GLN A 201 16.10 -20.07 25.53
N GLN A 202 17.39 -19.76 25.64
CA GLN A 202 18.13 -19.85 26.91
C GLN A 202 17.50 -18.96 27.99
N HIS A 203 17.20 -17.70 27.68
CA HIS A 203 16.55 -16.80 28.64
C HIS A 203 15.11 -17.24 28.96
N ALA A 204 14.40 -17.85 28.02
CA ALA A 204 13.07 -18.43 28.28
C ALA A 204 13.14 -19.63 29.23
N ASP A 205 14.08 -20.56 29.00
CA ASP A 205 14.32 -21.73 29.85
C ASP A 205 14.81 -21.31 31.24
N ASP A 206 15.67 -20.29 31.33
CA ASP A 206 16.16 -19.75 32.60
C ASP A 206 15.04 -19.15 33.46
N ILE A 207 14.01 -18.54 32.85
CA ILE A 207 12.83 -18.06 33.60
C ILE A 207 12.09 -19.25 34.22
N GLU A 208 11.84 -20.30 33.45
CA GLU A 208 11.15 -21.49 33.95
C GLU A 208 11.93 -22.12 35.12
N ASN A 209 13.25 -22.26 34.98
CA ASN A 209 14.09 -22.81 36.04
C ASN A 209 14.04 -21.94 37.32
N LYS A 210 14.13 -20.62 37.19
CA LYS A 210 14.08 -19.68 38.33
C LYS A 210 12.72 -19.63 39.01
N GLU A 211 11.63 -19.85 38.27
CA GLU A 211 10.30 -20.06 38.84
C GLU A 211 10.24 -21.36 39.66
N HIS A 212 10.80 -22.46 39.13
CA HIS A 212 10.85 -23.75 39.85
C HIS A 212 11.71 -23.68 41.12
N GLU A 213 12.81 -22.91 41.11
CA GLU A 213 13.74 -22.77 42.23
C GLU A 213 13.32 -21.74 43.29
N ASN A 214 12.16 -21.09 43.10
CA ASN A 214 11.62 -20.00 43.93
C ASN A 214 12.58 -18.80 44.09
N GLU A 215 13.55 -18.60 43.20
CA GLU A 215 14.50 -17.48 43.27
C GLU A 215 13.80 -16.13 43.06
N LEU A 216 12.78 -16.11 42.21
CA LEU A 216 11.91 -14.94 41.98
C LEU A 216 11.12 -14.57 43.25
N GLN A 217 10.68 -15.56 44.04
CA GLN A 217 9.95 -15.33 45.29
C GLN A 217 10.86 -14.89 46.43
N LYS A 218 12.15 -15.27 46.39
CA LYS A 218 13.18 -14.85 47.36
C LYS A 218 13.69 -13.42 47.09
N GLY A 219 13.34 -12.84 45.93
CA GLY A 219 13.74 -11.48 45.56
C GLY A 219 15.20 -11.34 45.14
N GLU A 220 15.87 -12.44 44.80
CA GLU A 220 17.29 -12.43 44.38
C GLU A 220 17.47 -11.86 42.97
N TYR A 221 16.44 -11.98 42.13
CA TYR A 221 16.35 -11.38 40.80
C TYR A 221 14.99 -10.75 40.59
N THR A 222 14.94 -9.56 40.02
CA THR A 222 13.67 -8.96 39.59
C THR A 222 13.35 -9.38 38.15
N PRO A 223 12.06 -9.53 37.77
CA PRO A 223 11.67 -9.75 36.37
C PRO A 223 12.25 -8.67 35.43
N PHE A 224 12.39 -7.44 35.91
CA PHE A 224 13.04 -6.35 35.20
C PHE A 224 14.51 -6.65 34.88
N ASP A 225 15.28 -7.23 35.81
CA ASP A 225 16.68 -7.58 35.59
C ASP A 225 16.83 -8.67 34.53
N ILE A 226 15.92 -9.64 34.50
CA ILE A 226 15.88 -10.70 33.48
C ILE A 226 15.63 -10.10 32.10
N ILE A 227 14.60 -9.26 31.98
CA ILE A 227 14.28 -8.55 30.73
C ILE A 227 15.46 -7.68 30.29
N ARG A 228 16.08 -6.95 31.22
CA ARG A 228 17.23 -6.11 30.95
C ARG A 228 18.42 -6.94 30.45
N GLY A 229 18.70 -8.08 31.08
CA GLY A 229 19.75 -9.01 30.68
C GLY A 229 19.55 -9.52 29.24
N TYR A 230 18.35 -10.01 28.94
CA TYR A 230 18.00 -10.48 27.60
C TYR A 230 18.24 -9.41 26.52
N PHE A 231 17.67 -8.22 26.68
CA PHE A 231 17.84 -7.16 25.68
C PHE A 231 19.28 -6.64 25.59
N LEU A 232 20.07 -6.75 26.67
CA LEU A 232 21.49 -6.41 26.66
C LEU A 232 22.28 -7.42 25.81
N ASP A 233 22.01 -8.72 25.94
CA ASP A 233 22.63 -9.76 25.12
C ASP A 233 22.29 -9.57 23.63
N VAL A 234 21.04 -9.22 23.31
CA VAL A 234 20.64 -8.85 21.95
C VAL A 234 21.45 -7.65 21.44
N CYS A 235 21.66 -6.62 22.27
CA CYS A 235 22.48 -5.46 21.90
C CYS A 235 23.94 -5.85 21.62
N ILE A 236 24.53 -6.67 22.49
CA ILE A 236 25.91 -7.12 22.39
C ILE A 236 26.10 -8.00 21.15
N GLY A 237 25.21 -8.98 20.95
CA GLY A 237 25.20 -9.85 19.77
C GLY A 237 25.05 -9.07 18.46
N THR A 238 24.19 -8.04 18.44
CA THR A 238 24.06 -7.14 17.28
C THR A 238 25.38 -6.43 16.97
N ALA A 239 26.04 -5.86 17.99
CA ALA A 239 27.28 -5.11 17.78
C ALA A 239 28.43 -6.03 17.33
N ASN A 240 28.53 -7.24 17.91
CA ASN A 240 29.64 -8.16 17.69
C ASN A 240 29.47 -9.07 16.48
N LEU A 241 28.30 -9.70 16.32
CA LEU A 241 28.08 -10.71 15.29
C LEU A 241 27.59 -10.10 13.98
N LEU A 242 26.70 -9.12 14.05
CA LEU A 242 26.13 -8.50 12.85
C LEU A 242 27.07 -7.44 12.28
N PHE A 243 27.55 -6.51 13.11
CA PHE A 243 28.39 -5.42 12.64
C PHE A 243 29.90 -5.64 12.83
N ASP A 244 30.31 -6.45 13.81
CA ASP A 244 31.72 -6.69 14.16
C ASP A 244 32.53 -5.38 14.27
N SER A 245 32.03 -4.45 15.10
CA SER A 245 32.60 -3.11 15.17
C SER A 245 32.39 -2.40 16.50
N ARG A 246 33.47 -1.78 16.99
CA ARG A 246 33.47 -0.91 18.18
C ARG A 246 32.78 0.45 17.97
N ASP A 247 32.53 0.80 16.71
CA ASP A 247 31.91 2.06 16.31
C ASP A 247 30.40 1.99 16.13
N VAL A 248 29.81 0.90 16.62
CA VAL A 248 28.37 0.65 16.60
C VAL A 248 27.83 0.78 18.01
N ARG A 249 26.74 1.52 18.17
CA ARG A 249 25.94 1.54 19.39
C ARG A 249 24.56 1.00 19.10
N VAL A 250 24.18 0.01 19.89
CA VAL A 250 22.86 -0.61 19.84
C VAL A 250 22.14 -0.24 21.12
N HIS A 251 20.86 0.10 21.03
CA HIS A 251 20.07 0.43 22.22
C HIS A 251 18.61 0.07 22.03
N PHE A 252 17.97 -0.33 23.13
CA PHE A 252 16.53 -0.49 23.22
C PHE A 252 15.93 0.69 23.98
N ARG A 253 14.75 1.10 23.53
CA ARG A 253 13.91 2.07 24.23
C ARG A 253 12.51 1.52 24.35
N TYR A 254 11.88 1.80 25.47
CA TYR A 254 10.47 1.48 25.70
C TYR A 254 9.66 2.73 26.00
N LEU A 255 8.36 2.65 25.73
CA LEU A 255 7.41 3.71 25.97
C LEU A 255 7.00 3.73 27.46
N HIS A 256 7.29 4.84 28.14
CA HIS A 256 6.89 5.07 29.52
C HIS A 256 6.49 6.53 29.70
N ASN A 257 5.33 6.79 30.31
CA ASN A 257 4.80 8.15 30.55
C ASN A 257 4.84 9.06 29.30
N ASN A 258 4.42 8.52 28.14
CA ASN A 258 4.41 9.20 26.85
C ASN A 258 5.80 9.71 26.38
N LYS A 259 6.87 9.02 26.77
CA LYS A 259 8.23 9.24 26.28
C LYS A 259 8.94 7.92 26.04
N TYR A 260 9.88 7.90 25.08
CA TYR A 260 10.76 6.76 24.88
C TYR A 260 12.00 6.87 25.74
N ILE A 261 12.10 6.02 26.76
CA ILE A 261 13.23 5.96 27.70
C ILE A 261 14.12 4.75 27.40
N LYS A 262 15.39 4.85 27.77
CA LYS A 262 16.38 3.79 27.57
C LYS A 262 15.99 2.56 28.41
N LEU A 263 16.00 1.38 27.79
CA LEU A 263 16.00 0.10 28.50
C LEU A 263 17.44 -0.35 28.74
N VAL A 264 18.17 -0.55 27.64
CA VAL A 264 19.57 -0.97 27.63
C VAL A 264 20.30 -0.36 26.45
N SER A 265 21.63 -0.33 26.53
CA SER A 265 22.46 -0.02 25.38
C SER A 265 23.81 -0.70 25.46
N SER A 266 24.36 -1.04 24.30
CA SER A 266 25.73 -1.51 24.11
C SER A 266 26.47 -0.59 23.16
N MET A 267 27.76 -0.40 23.40
CA MET A 267 28.67 0.28 22.47
C MET A 267 29.88 -0.62 22.22
N GLY A 268 30.03 -1.07 20.99
CA GLY A 268 31.11 -1.96 20.61
C GLY A 268 31.13 -3.31 21.32
N GLY A 269 29.95 -3.85 21.61
CA GLY A 269 29.81 -5.17 22.25
C GLY A 269 29.93 -5.17 23.77
N ILE A 270 29.94 -3.99 24.40
CA ILE A 270 30.03 -3.84 25.87
C ILE A 270 28.88 -2.95 26.33
N GLU A 271 28.32 -3.23 27.51
CA GLU A 271 27.27 -2.40 28.09
C GLU A 271 27.69 -0.92 28.16
N TYR A 272 26.81 -0.06 27.66
CA TYR A 272 26.95 1.38 27.72
C TYR A 272 26.04 1.94 28.81
N GLN A 273 26.63 2.27 29.96
CA GLN A 273 25.87 2.65 31.15
C GLN A 273 25.29 4.08 31.09
N LYS A 274 25.88 5.00 30.30
CA LYS A 274 25.40 6.39 30.22
C LYS A 274 23.92 6.44 29.79
N GLU A 275 23.15 7.28 30.46
CA GLU A 275 21.75 7.53 30.11
C GLU A 275 21.62 8.13 28.70
N LEU A 276 20.50 7.82 28.06
CA LEU A 276 20.13 8.40 26.77
C LEU A 276 18.97 9.36 26.96
N SER A 277 19.05 10.54 26.34
CA SER A 277 17.97 11.54 26.39
C SER A 277 16.64 10.91 25.96
N PRO A 278 15.54 11.13 26.72
CA PRO A 278 14.22 10.67 26.33
C PRO A 278 13.80 11.23 24.98
N MET A 279 13.03 10.47 24.20
CA MET A 279 12.52 10.90 22.90
C MET A 279 11.00 11.07 22.92
N ASN A 280 10.52 12.00 22.09
CA ASN A 280 9.09 12.28 21.94
C ASN A 280 8.36 11.13 21.21
N THR A 281 7.06 11.02 21.45
CA THR A 281 6.24 9.93 20.92
C THR A 281 5.58 10.21 19.58
N ASP A 282 5.32 11.48 19.28
CA ASP A 282 4.41 11.89 18.20
C ASP A 282 5.15 12.41 16.96
N GLN A 283 6.48 12.36 17.01
CA GLN A 283 7.37 12.83 15.96
C GLN A 283 8.72 12.13 16.07
N GLY A 284 9.48 12.12 14.98
CA GLY A 284 10.80 11.49 14.93
C GLY A 284 10.79 10.11 14.24
N MET A 285 11.97 9.48 14.22
CA MET A 285 12.17 8.21 13.51
C MET A 285 11.38 7.05 14.11
N ILE A 286 11.23 6.98 15.45
CA ILE A 286 10.46 5.91 16.11
C ILE A 286 8.97 6.03 15.76
N TYR A 287 8.42 7.25 15.84
CA TYR A 287 7.03 7.52 15.43
C TYR A 287 6.79 7.15 13.96
N LYS A 288 7.64 7.65 13.06
CA LYS A 288 7.49 7.40 11.62
C LYS A 288 7.65 5.92 11.26
N ALA A 289 8.63 5.24 11.86
CA ALA A 289 8.81 3.79 11.70
C ALA A 289 7.56 3.05 12.21
N GLY A 290 6.97 3.53 13.31
CA GLY A 290 5.74 2.99 13.86
C GLY A 290 4.53 3.10 12.94
N VAL A 291 4.36 4.27 12.30
CA VAL A 291 3.29 4.50 11.30
C VAL A 291 3.47 3.60 10.08
N LEU A 292 4.72 3.43 9.62
CA LEU A 292 5.03 2.63 8.45
C LEU A 292 5.12 1.12 8.75
N LYS A 293 5.16 0.71 10.02
CA LYS A 293 5.40 -0.68 10.46
C LYS A 293 6.67 -1.27 9.82
N ARG A 294 7.69 -0.43 9.65
CA ARG A 294 8.95 -0.75 8.96
C ARG A 294 10.10 0.03 9.57
N SER A 295 11.29 -0.58 9.59
CA SER A 295 12.51 0.08 10.02
C SER A 295 12.90 1.22 9.08
N LEU A 296 13.53 2.27 9.64
CA LEU A 296 13.90 3.49 8.91
C LEU A 296 15.35 3.88 9.14
N ILE A 297 15.99 4.35 8.08
CA ILE A 297 17.41 4.78 8.09
C ILE A 297 17.49 6.31 8.03
N LYS A 298 18.30 6.92 8.91
CA LYS A 298 18.47 8.38 9.01
C LYS A 298 18.82 9.01 7.66
N SER A 299 19.82 8.48 6.96
CA SER A 299 20.30 9.05 5.70
C SER A 299 19.25 9.10 4.59
N LEU A 300 18.21 8.26 4.67
CA LEU A 300 17.12 8.22 3.70
C LEU A 300 15.88 9.00 4.17
N ASN A 301 15.80 9.33 5.47
CA ASN A 301 14.62 9.88 6.11
C ASN A 301 14.95 11.14 6.95
N LEU A 302 15.75 12.05 6.38
CA LEU A 302 16.25 13.24 7.09
C LEU A 302 15.13 14.17 7.61
N ARG A 303 13.97 14.19 6.95
CA ARG A 303 12.80 14.98 7.40
C ARG A 303 12.21 14.47 8.72
N SER A 304 12.34 13.18 8.98
CA SER A 304 11.85 12.51 10.18
C SER A 304 12.91 12.45 11.28
N HIS A 305 14.13 12.93 11.02
CA HIS A 305 15.21 12.95 11.99
C HIS A 305 15.11 14.16 12.93
N GLN A 306 15.15 13.90 14.23
CA GLN A 306 15.23 14.95 15.26
C GLN A 306 16.67 15.10 15.73
N LYS A 307 17.20 16.32 15.65
CA LYS A 307 18.52 16.64 16.17
C LYS A 307 18.56 16.42 17.69
N ALA A 308 19.53 15.63 18.14
CA ALA A 308 19.82 15.40 19.54
C ALA A 308 21.23 15.92 19.89
N GLU A 309 21.54 15.99 21.19
CA GLU A 309 22.80 16.52 21.73
C GLU A 309 24.07 15.88 21.13
N HIS A 310 23.98 14.64 20.62
CA HIS A 310 25.12 13.89 20.06
C HIS A 310 24.95 13.58 18.56
N ASP A 311 24.18 14.39 17.84
CA ASP A 311 23.86 14.10 16.44
C ASP A 311 25.07 14.14 15.48
N THR A 312 26.12 14.89 15.86
CA THR A 312 27.38 14.96 15.10
C THR A 312 28.25 13.71 15.27
N LYS A 313 28.08 12.95 16.36
CA LYS A 313 28.85 11.73 16.68
C LYS A 313 28.40 10.53 15.85
N TRP A 314 27.10 10.44 15.55
CA TRP A 314 26.50 9.30 14.86
C TRP A 314 26.12 9.71 13.44
N LYS A 315 26.92 9.28 12.45
CA LYS A 315 26.77 9.69 11.06
C LYS A 315 25.50 9.14 10.44
N ASN A 316 25.15 7.91 10.77
CA ASN A 316 23.93 7.26 10.29
C ASN A 316 23.39 6.29 11.33
N TYR A 317 22.12 5.94 11.23
CA TYR A 317 21.50 4.94 12.10
C TYR A 317 20.23 4.36 11.48
N ILE A 318 19.85 3.16 11.92
CA ILE A 318 18.55 2.54 11.66
C ILE A 318 17.72 2.50 12.94
N THR A 319 16.43 2.76 12.81
CA THR A 319 15.42 2.62 13.87
C THR A 319 14.48 1.49 13.50
N LEU A 320 14.32 0.54 14.40
CA LEU A 320 13.44 -0.62 14.24
C LEU A 320 12.30 -0.52 15.27
N VAL A 321 11.12 -0.92 14.84
CA VAL A 321 9.92 -1.08 15.66
C VAL A 321 9.39 -2.50 15.46
N PHE A 322 8.62 -3.00 16.41
CA PHE A 322 8.15 -4.38 16.44
C PHE A 322 6.62 -4.38 16.56
N ASP A 323 5.94 -4.97 15.59
CA ASP A 323 4.49 -4.92 15.38
C ASP A 323 3.69 -5.46 16.56
N ASP A 324 4.20 -6.47 17.24
CA ASP A 324 3.55 -7.09 18.41
C ASP A 324 3.74 -6.27 19.69
N TYR A 325 4.64 -5.28 19.67
CA TYR A 325 5.00 -4.47 20.82
C TYR A 325 4.51 -3.04 20.62
N TYR A 326 3.19 -2.84 20.73
CA TYR A 326 2.52 -1.53 20.67
C TYR A 326 1.71 -1.26 21.93
N ASP A 327 1.66 0.00 22.35
CA ASP A 327 0.77 0.49 23.41
C ASP A 327 -0.03 1.68 22.88
N LYS A 328 -1.37 1.56 22.90
CA LYS A 328 -2.30 2.61 22.46
C LYS A 328 -1.97 3.17 21.06
N GLY A 329 -1.63 2.29 20.13
CA GLY A 329 -1.31 2.64 18.74
C GLY A 329 0.10 3.21 18.52
N LYS A 330 0.94 3.29 19.56
CA LYS A 330 2.34 3.72 19.47
C LYS A 330 3.27 2.52 19.69
N PRO A 331 4.45 2.47 19.04
CA PRO A 331 5.45 1.47 19.38
C PRO A 331 5.71 1.47 20.89
N PHE A 332 5.59 0.34 21.54
CA PHE A 332 5.96 0.17 22.94
C PHE A 332 7.46 -0.11 23.06
N LEU A 333 8.01 -0.93 22.17
CA LEU A 333 9.43 -1.27 22.13
C LEU A 333 10.06 -0.81 20.81
N SER A 334 11.28 -0.30 20.88
CA SER A 334 12.06 0.09 19.71
C SER A 334 13.53 -0.20 19.89
N MET A 335 14.23 -0.43 18.78
CA MET A 335 15.66 -0.68 18.74
C MET A 335 16.33 0.33 17.82
N GLY A 336 17.44 0.91 18.26
CA GLY A 336 18.26 1.81 17.45
C GLY A 336 19.68 1.29 17.29
N ILE A 337 20.15 1.21 16.05
CA ILE A 337 21.54 0.85 15.72
C ILE A 337 22.20 2.06 15.08
N SER A 338 23.12 2.70 15.81
CA SER A 338 23.85 3.90 15.40
C SER A 338 25.28 3.57 15.00
N ILE A 339 25.75 4.11 13.87
CA ILE A 339 27.11 3.93 13.38
C ILE A 339 27.88 5.27 13.35
N LYS A 340 29.12 5.28 13.85
CA LYS A 340 29.99 6.47 13.77
C LYS A 340 30.57 6.66 12.36
N THR A 341 30.90 5.58 11.68
CA THR A 341 31.53 5.58 10.35
C THR A 341 30.57 5.02 9.31
N ASP A 342 30.03 5.91 8.48
CA ASP A 342 29.00 5.56 7.50
C ASP A 342 29.56 4.65 6.38
N GLU A 343 30.79 4.92 5.89
CA GLU A 343 31.33 4.21 4.73
C GLU A 343 31.51 2.69 4.89
N ARG A 344 31.71 2.19 6.12
CA ARG A 344 31.93 0.76 6.36
C ARG A 344 30.62 -0.01 6.47
N HIS A 345 29.61 0.58 7.12
CA HIS A 345 28.41 -0.14 7.53
C HIS A 345 27.12 0.33 6.84
N ARG A 346 27.16 1.38 6.01
CA ARG A 346 25.98 1.89 5.28
C ARG A 346 25.28 0.81 4.46
N HIS A 347 26.04 0.01 3.70
CA HIS A 347 25.45 -1.06 2.89
C HIS A 347 24.82 -2.16 3.73
N LEU A 348 25.38 -2.44 4.91
CA LEU A 348 24.77 -3.39 5.84
C LEU A 348 23.45 -2.83 6.38
N LEU A 349 23.38 -1.54 6.75
CA LEU A 349 22.12 -0.90 7.14
C LEU A 349 21.04 -1.03 6.07
N TYR A 350 21.41 -0.79 4.81
CA TYR A 350 20.51 -0.96 3.67
C TYR A 350 20.06 -2.41 3.51
N PHE A 351 20.99 -3.35 3.63
CA PHE A 351 20.69 -4.76 3.50
C PHE A 351 19.73 -5.25 4.59
N ILE A 352 20.00 -4.95 5.87
CA ILE A 352 19.15 -5.37 6.99
C ILE A 352 17.76 -4.71 6.96
N ASN A 353 17.67 -3.49 6.42
CA ASN A 353 16.41 -2.80 6.19
C ASN A 353 15.62 -3.45 5.04
N TYR A 354 16.30 -3.80 3.94
CA TYR A 354 15.69 -4.50 2.81
C TYR A 354 15.11 -5.86 3.21
N ILE A 355 15.85 -6.67 3.98
CA ILE A 355 15.38 -8.00 4.41
C ILE A 355 14.43 -7.97 5.61
N ALA A 356 14.03 -6.78 6.10
CA ALA A 356 13.13 -6.65 7.24
C ALA A 356 13.63 -7.35 8.52
N ILE A 357 14.87 -7.11 8.95
CA ILE A 357 15.48 -7.78 10.11
C ILE A 357 14.64 -7.67 11.39
N GLU A 358 13.83 -6.63 11.54
CA GLU A 358 12.89 -6.47 12.66
C GLU A 358 11.92 -7.65 12.80
N GLN A 359 11.51 -8.30 11.70
CA GLN A 359 10.60 -9.45 11.75
C GLN A 359 11.28 -10.68 12.35
N MET A 360 12.56 -10.87 12.03
CA MET A 360 13.37 -11.94 12.62
C MET A 360 13.56 -11.73 14.12
N LEU A 361 13.89 -10.49 14.51
CA LEU A 361 14.04 -10.12 15.92
C LEU A 361 12.73 -10.25 16.70
N GLN A 362 11.61 -9.81 16.12
CA GLN A 362 10.30 -9.93 16.76
C GLN A 362 9.94 -11.38 17.08
N ARG A 363 10.19 -12.33 16.15
CA ARG A 363 9.93 -13.75 16.42
C ARG A 363 10.70 -14.25 17.64
N ALA A 364 11.98 -13.87 17.74
CA ALA A 364 12.81 -14.22 18.88
C ALA A 364 12.33 -13.55 20.19
N PHE A 365 11.91 -12.29 20.11
CA PHE A 365 11.35 -11.58 21.28
C PHE A 365 10.04 -12.21 21.74
N ASN A 366 9.22 -12.69 20.81
CA ASN A 366 7.97 -13.39 21.13
C ASN A 366 8.25 -14.71 21.85
N THR A 367 9.26 -15.49 21.42
CA THR A 367 9.67 -16.71 22.14
C THR A 367 10.04 -16.42 23.59
N PHE A 368 10.80 -15.34 23.84
CA PHE A 368 11.10 -14.90 25.20
C PHE A 368 9.84 -14.38 25.92
N GLY A 369 9.02 -13.58 25.24
CA GLY A 369 7.81 -12.97 25.76
C GLY A 369 6.65 -13.94 26.06
N GLU A 370 6.71 -15.19 25.58
CA GLU A 370 5.79 -16.26 25.97
C GLU A 370 5.96 -16.64 27.45
N LYS A 371 7.16 -16.45 28.03
CA LYS A 371 7.47 -16.79 29.43
C LYS A 371 7.34 -15.61 30.37
N ILE A 372 7.48 -14.38 29.87
CA ILE A 372 7.42 -13.17 30.69
C ILE A 372 6.66 -12.07 29.99
N ASN A 373 5.73 -11.43 30.71
CA ASN A 373 4.99 -10.30 30.16
C ASN A 373 5.86 -9.04 30.16
N ILE A 374 6.67 -8.88 29.09
CA ILE A 374 7.62 -7.78 28.93
C ILE A 374 6.96 -6.42 29.17
N ARG A 375 5.71 -6.23 28.76
CA ARG A 375 5.01 -4.95 28.93
C ARG A 375 4.66 -4.67 30.38
N ASN A 376 4.07 -5.65 31.08
CA ASN A 376 3.63 -5.44 32.46
C ASN A 376 4.82 -5.20 33.39
N GLU A 377 5.88 -6.00 33.24
CA GLU A 377 7.08 -5.89 34.07
C GLU A 377 7.82 -4.57 33.86
N LEU A 378 7.91 -4.07 32.62
CA LEU A 378 8.53 -2.77 32.34
C LEU A 378 7.70 -1.57 32.78
N LEU A 379 6.38 -1.74 32.95
CA LEU A 379 5.48 -0.69 33.40
C LEU A 379 5.14 -0.77 34.90
N GLY A 380 5.53 -1.86 35.57
CA GLY A 380 5.29 -2.11 36.99
C GLY A 380 3.82 -2.41 37.33
N PHE A 381 3.12 -3.13 36.45
CA PHE A 381 1.71 -3.52 36.64
C PHE A 381 1.54 -4.87 37.31
#